data_AF-A0A9P3FG53-F1
#
_entry.id   AF-A0A9P3FG53-F1
#
_cell.length_a   1.000
_cell.length_b   1.000
_cell.length_c   1.000
_cell.angle_alpha   90.00
_cell.angle_beta   90.00
_cell.angle_gamma   90.00
#
_symmetry.space_group_name_H-M   'P 1'
#
loop_
_entity.id
_entity.type
_entity.pdbx_description
1 polymer ?
#
loop_
_entity_poly.entity_id
_entity_poly.type
_entity_poly.pdbx_seq_one_letter_code
_entity_poly.pdbx_strand_id
1 'polypeptide(L)'
;MAQKSLSLHQRLARLPQELYDDIYNLAFTADSKIRCFGHPEDRPDAAMKVADHFSLHLAYQSAEEYDVTPFLRDSLFYVSRASRRQYAASFFRSVIINGLDHLSPFLEILDPEHRALIGKLQVGWGGPLKRTEEHLRRLRAWKGKIRQRWGDQIADKIVFNTLGHEVWFSIRHDYETN
;
A
#
# COMPACT_ATOMS: atom_id res chain seq x y z
N MET A 1 -7.90 -36.00 -10.82
CA MET A 1 -7.10 -34.76 -10.88
C MET A 1 -5.61 -34.94 -10.53
N ALA A 2 -5.20 -36.02 -9.85
CA ALA A 2 -3.80 -36.24 -9.42
C ALA A 2 -2.76 -36.40 -10.56
N GLN A 3 -3.16 -36.87 -11.74
CA GLN A 3 -2.23 -37.16 -12.85
C GLN A 3 -1.66 -35.89 -13.51
N LYS A 4 -2.39 -34.77 -13.47
CA LYS A 4 -1.93 -33.48 -14.02
C LYS A 4 -0.89 -32.81 -13.12
N SER A 5 -1.02 -32.86 -11.79
CA SER A 5 -0.06 -32.23 -10.87
C SER A 5 1.31 -32.92 -10.89
N LEU A 6 1.32 -34.26 -10.97
CA LEU A 6 2.55 -35.05 -11.14
C LEU A 6 3.31 -34.66 -12.41
N SER A 7 2.59 -34.40 -13.51
CA SER A 7 3.21 -33.99 -14.78
C SER A 7 3.82 -32.60 -14.74
N LEU A 8 3.24 -31.67 -13.97
CA LEU A 8 3.76 -30.30 -13.84
C LEU A 8 5.01 -30.27 -12.96
N HIS A 9 4.99 -30.97 -11.83
CA HIS A 9 6.12 -31.03 -10.90
C HIS A 9 7.37 -31.59 -11.59
N GLN A 10 7.22 -32.66 -12.37
CA GLN A 10 8.32 -33.25 -13.15
C GLN A 10 8.88 -32.29 -14.22
N ARG A 11 8.03 -31.42 -14.79
CA ARG A 11 8.48 -30.40 -15.75
C ARG A 11 9.24 -29.27 -15.06
N LEU A 12 8.73 -28.78 -13.93
CA LEU A 12 9.40 -27.74 -13.14
C LEU A 12 10.75 -28.23 -12.60
N ALA A 13 10.84 -29.48 -12.14
CA ALA A 13 12.07 -30.07 -11.62
C ALA A 13 13.17 -30.25 -12.68
N ARG A 14 12.86 -30.14 -13.97
CA ARG A 14 13.82 -30.21 -15.07
C ARG A 14 14.27 -28.84 -15.58
N LEU A 15 13.68 -27.76 -15.08
CA LEU A 15 14.12 -26.41 -15.46
C LEU A 15 15.51 -26.15 -14.88
N PRO A 16 16.39 -25.46 -15.62
CA PRO A 16 17.53 -24.78 -15.04
C PRO A 16 17.09 -23.92 -13.86
N GLN A 17 17.86 -23.93 -12.77
CA GLN A 17 17.52 -23.20 -11.55
C GLN A 17 17.24 -21.71 -11.82
N GLU A 18 18.05 -21.09 -12.68
CA GLU A 18 17.87 -19.68 -13.08
C GLU A 18 16.48 -19.41 -13.67
N LEU A 19 15.99 -20.29 -14.56
CA LEU A 19 14.65 -20.14 -15.14
C LEU A 19 13.53 -20.39 -14.12
N TYR A 20 13.76 -21.32 -13.18
CA TYR A 20 12.81 -21.52 -12.09
C TYR A 20 12.73 -20.28 -11.21
N ASP A 21 13.87 -19.70 -10.84
CA ASP A 21 13.95 -18.50 -10.02
C ASP A 21 13.32 -17.30 -10.72
N ASP A 22 13.51 -17.14 -12.03
CA ASP A 22 12.87 -16.10 -12.83
C ASP A 22 11.34 -16.24 -12.86
N ILE A 23 10.83 -17.44 -13.14
CA ILE A 23 9.38 -17.72 -13.11
C ILE A 23 8.82 -17.45 -11.72
N TYR A 24 9.53 -17.89 -10.68
CA TYR A 24 9.12 -17.70 -9.29
C TYR A 24 9.09 -16.21 -8.94
N ASN A 25 10.11 -15.46 -9.30
CA ASN A 25 10.19 -14.02 -9.07
C ASN A 25 9.09 -13.27 -9.81
N LEU A 26 8.82 -13.62 -11.07
CA LEU A 26 7.72 -13.02 -11.84
C LEU A 26 6.35 -13.36 -11.24
N ALA A 27 6.15 -14.60 -10.77
CA ALA A 27 4.85 -15.03 -10.23
C ALA A 27 4.53 -14.46 -8.85
N PHE A 28 5.55 -14.23 -8.02
CA PHE A 28 5.40 -13.78 -6.63
C PHE A 28 5.95 -12.38 -6.37
N THR A 29 6.12 -11.58 -7.42
CA THR A 29 6.36 -10.15 -7.31
C THR A 29 5.15 -9.42 -7.85
N ALA A 30 4.54 -8.58 -7.03
CA ALA A 30 3.43 -7.76 -7.45
C ALA A 30 3.92 -6.67 -8.42
N ASP A 31 3.08 -6.28 -9.39
CA ASP A 31 3.38 -5.16 -10.27
C ASP A 31 3.79 -3.91 -9.47
N SER A 32 4.64 -3.05 -10.03
CA SER A 32 5.07 -1.80 -9.41
C SER A 32 3.99 -0.71 -9.44
N LYS A 33 2.79 -1.04 -8.97
CA LYS A 33 1.61 -0.17 -8.94
C LYS A 33 1.37 0.33 -7.53
N ILE A 34 0.75 1.51 -7.44
CA ILE A 34 0.34 2.06 -6.15
C ILE A 34 -0.99 1.43 -5.76
N ARG A 35 -1.06 0.81 -4.57
CA ARG A 35 -2.29 0.17 -4.09
C ARG A 35 -3.19 1.19 -3.43
N CYS A 36 -4.41 1.34 -3.92
CA CYS A 36 -5.40 2.26 -3.37
C CYS A 36 -6.42 1.50 -2.53
N PHE A 37 -6.57 1.89 -1.26
CA PHE A 37 -7.60 1.36 -0.39
C PHE A 37 -8.59 2.46 0.02
N GLY A 38 -9.87 2.16 -0.16
CA GLY A 38 -10.99 2.88 0.46
C GLY A 38 -11.36 2.25 1.81
N HIS A 39 -12.54 2.60 2.33
CA HIS A 39 -13.13 1.86 3.43
C HIS A 39 -13.30 0.37 3.04
N PRO A 40 -13.13 -0.57 3.98
CA PRO A 40 -13.38 -1.98 3.72
C PRO A 40 -14.82 -2.26 3.23
N GLU A 41 -15.77 -1.41 3.61
CA GLU A 41 -17.18 -1.50 3.21
C GLU A 41 -17.49 -0.72 1.93
N ASP A 42 -16.52 0.06 1.42
CA ASP A 42 -16.74 0.78 0.19
C ASP A 42 -16.83 -0.20 -0.98
N ARG A 43 -17.79 0.04 -1.88
CA ARG A 43 -17.88 -0.70 -3.15
C ARG A 43 -16.58 -0.52 -3.96
N PRO A 44 -16.24 -1.44 -4.88
CA PRO A 44 -15.09 -1.29 -5.78
C PRO A 44 -15.01 0.10 -6.45
N ASP A 45 -16.16 0.72 -6.71
CA ASP A 45 -16.31 2.07 -7.22
C ASP A 45 -15.60 3.15 -6.38
N ALA A 46 -15.41 2.96 -5.08
CA ALA A 46 -14.69 3.91 -4.24
C ALA A 46 -13.19 3.83 -4.42
N ALA A 47 -12.61 2.63 -4.58
CA ALA A 47 -11.20 2.48 -4.90
C ALA A 47 -10.90 3.12 -6.27
N MET A 48 -11.81 2.97 -7.24
CA MET A 48 -11.76 3.72 -8.50
C MET A 48 -11.83 5.24 -8.30
N LYS A 49 -12.77 5.75 -7.48
CA LYS A 49 -12.82 7.20 -7.19
C LYS A 49 -11.54 7.72 -6.55
N VAL A 50 -10.88 6.90 -5.72
CA VAL A 50 -9.56 7.22 -5.17
C VAL A 50 -8.55 7.28 -6.30
N ALA A 51 -8.39 6.22 -7.09
CA ALA A 51 -7.44 6.19 -8.20
C ALA A 51 -7.68 7.33 -9.20
N ASP A 52 -8.93 7.57 -9.62
CA ASP A 52 -9.31 8.67 -10.51
C ASP A 52 -8.92 10.01 -9.90
N HIS A 53 -9.21 10.22 -8.61
CA HIS A 53 -8.88 11.47 -7.95
C HIS A 53 -7.37 11.70 -7.86
N PHE A 54 -6.58 10.66 -7.56
CA PHE A 54 -5.12 10.76 -7.55
C PHE A 54 -4.54 10.89 -8.98
N SER A 55 -5.17 10.27 -9.97
CA SER A 55 -4.79 10.35 -11.40
C SER A 55 -5.10 11.71 -12.03
N LEU A 56 -6.17 12.38 -11.58
CA LEU A 56 -6.56 13.72 -12.05
C LEU A 56 -5.61 14.83 -11.59
N HIS A 57 -4.81 14.57 -10.54
CA HIS A 57 -3.79 15.52 -10.07
C HIS A 57 -2.45 15.27 -10.78
N LEU A 58 -2.26 15.99 -11.89
CA LEU A 58 -1.09 16.04 -12.78
C LEU A 58 0.32 16.05 -12.13
N ALA A 59 0.43 16.30 -10.82
CA ALA A 59 1.70 16.21 -10.09
C ALA A 59 2.19 14.77 -9.90
N TYR A 60 1.32 13.78 -10.10
CA TYR A 60 1.66 12.35 -10.16
C TYR A 60 1.87 11.91 -11.63
N GLN A 61 2.77 12.57 -12.35
CA GLN A 61 3.36 12.00 -13.58
C GLN A 61 4.35 10.85 -13.26
N SER A 62 4.18 10.13 -12.14
CA SER A 62 4.80 8.82 -12.06
C SER A 62 4.07 7.96 -13.07
N ALA A 63 4.79 7.31 -14.00
CA ALA A 63 4.23 6.30 -14.90
C ALA A 63 3.67 5.07 -14.15
N GLU A 64 3.59 5.11 -12.82
CA GLU A 64 3.04 4.05 -11.98
C GLU A 64 1.52 4.05 -12.09
N GLU A 65 0.99 2.95 -12.61
CA GLU A 65 -0.45 2.69 -12.63
C GLU A 65 -0.99 2.48 -11.21
N TYR A 66 -2.25 2.85 -10.98
CA TYR A 66 -2.95 2.57 -9.73
C TYR A 66 -3.61 1.19 -9.80
N ASP A 67 -3.54 0.45 -8.70
CA ASP A 67 -4.31 -0.77 -8.53
C ASP A 67 -5.40 -0.56 -7.47
N VAL A 68 -6.64 -0.77 -7.92
CA VAL A 68 -7.87 -0.61 -7.15
C VAL A 68 -8.47 -1.96 -6.74
N THR A 69 -7.75 -3.05 -6.97
CA THR A 69 -8.17 -4.40 -6.60
C THR A 69 -8.44 -4.45 -5.10
N PRO A 70 -9.65 -4.85 -4.66
CA PRO A 70 -10.00 -4.90 -3.24
C PRO A 70 -9.02 -5.78 -2.45
N PHE A 71 -8.53 -5.24 -1.33
CA PHE A 71 -7.66 -5.97 -0.43
C PHE A 71 -8.34 -7.24 0.14
N LEU A 72 -7.52 -8.26 0.45
CA LEU A 72 -7.85 -9.63 0.87
C LEU A 72 -8.42 -10.59 -0.19
N ARG A 73 -8.56 -10.18 -1.46
CA ARG A 73 -9.06 -11.10 -2.51
C ARG A 73 -7.99 -11.70 -3.41
N ASP A 74 -6.73 -11.27 -3.28
CA ASP A 74 -5.65 -11.85 -4.08
C ASP A 74 -5.22 -13.21 -3.52
N SER A 75 -5.39 -14.24 -4.35
CA SER A 75 -5.02 -15.62 -4.04
C SER A 75 -3.53 -15.80 -3.65
N LEU A 76 -2.65 -14.89 -4.09
CA LEU A 76 -1.21 -14.93 -3.78
C LEU A 76 -0.91 -14.61 -2.31
N PHE A 77 -1.87 -14.12 -1.53
CA PHE A 77 -1.73 -14.04 -0.07
C PHE A 77 -1.99 -15.38 0.65
N TYR A 78 -2.45 -16.41 -0.06
CA TYR A 78 -2.86 -17.70 0.52
C TYR A 78 -1.98 -18.89 0.09
N VAL A 79 -0.84 -18.62 -0.57
CA VAL A 79 0.15 -19.63 -0.96
C VAL A 79 1.12 -19.97 0.18
N SER A 80 2.28 -20.55 -0.14
CA SER A 80 3.34 -20.84 0.83
C SER A 80 3.77 -19.59 1.60
N ARG A 81 4.25 -19.75 2.85
CA ARG A 81 4.70 -18.64 3.70
C ARG A 81 5.80 -17.80 3.04
N ALA A 82 6.76 -18.44 2.37
CA ALA A 82 7.87 -17.77 1.70
C ALA A 82 7.37 -16.93 0.51
N SER A 83 6.55 -17.52 -0.34
CA SER A 83 5.98 -16.87 -1.52
C SER A 83 5.06 -15.70 -1.14
N ARG A 84 4.22 -15.89 -0.11
CA ARG A 84 3.38 -14.83 0.45
C ARG A 84 4.21 -13.64 0.92
N ARG A 85 5.33 -13.87 1.60
CA ARG A 85 6.19 -12.78 2.10
C ARG A 85 6.82 -11.99 0.97
N GLN A 86 7.29 -12.65 -0.09
CA GLN A 86 7.84 -11.98 -1.27
C GLN A 86 6.78 -11.14 -2.00
N TYR A 87 5.60 -11.71 -2.20
CA TYR A 87 4.49 -11.00 -2.81
C TYR A 87 4.05 -9.81 -1.96
N ALA A 88 3.85 -10.00 -0.66
CA ALA A 88 3.48 -8.93 0.26
C ALA A 88 4.50 -7.78 0.28
N ALA A 89 5.80 -8.09 0.23
CA ALA A 89 6.86 -7.08 0.25
C ALA A 89 6.81 -6.16 -0.96
N SER A 90 6.54 -6.71 -2.15
CA SER A 90 6.36 -5.92 -3.37
C SER A 90 4.98 -5.24 -3.41
N PHE A 91 3.92 -5.91 -2.96
CA PHE A 91 2.56 -5.40 -2.96
C PHE A 91 2.36 -4.19 -2.03
N PHE A 92 2.90 -4.23 -0.80
CA PHE A 92 2.76 -3.15 0.18
C PHE A 92 3.84 -2.07 0.07
N ARG A 93 4.67 -2.09 -0.99
CA ARG A 93 5.75 -1.11 -1.17
C ARG A 93 5.24 0.34 -1.11
N SER A 94 4.11 0.62 -1.74
CA SER A 94 3.48 1.94 -1.74
C SER A 94 1.96 1.81 -1.66
N VAL A 95 1.38 2.35 -0.59
CA VAL A 95 -0.05 2.25 -0.29
C VAL A 95 -0.64 3.65 -0.17
N ILE A 96 -1.80 3.88 -0.79
CA ILE A 96 -2.62 5.06 -0.62
C ILE A 96 -3.91 4.67 0.10
N ILE A 97 -4.24 5.38 1.16
CA ILE A 97 -5.50 5.31 1.90
C ILE A 97 -6.24 6.62 1.68
N ASN A 98 -7.52 6.55 1.34
CA ASN A 98 -8.36 7.73 1.27
C ASN A 98 -8.88 8.08 2.66
N GLY A 99 -8.44 9.18 3.26
CA GLY A 99 -8.93 9.66 4.55
C GLY A 99 -8.24 9.03 5.76
N LEU A 100 -8.13 9.79 6.84
CA LEU A 100 -7.56 9.31 8.10
C LEU A 100 -8.43 8.24 8.77
N ASP A 101 -9.75 8.34 8.61
CA ASP A 101 -10.72 7.44 9.24
C ASP A 101 -10.62 6.02 8.69
N HIS A 102 -10.07 5.86 7.48
CA HIS A 102 -9.87 4.57 6.83
C HIS A 102 -8.52 3.93 7.17
N LEU A 103 -7.56 4.71 7.71
CA LEU A 103 -6.25 4.15 8.02
C LEU A 103 -6.31 3.12 9.15
N SER A 104 -7.01 3.43 10.24
CA SER A 104 -7.05 2.50 11.38
C SER A 104 -7.71 1.16 11.00
N PRO A 105 -8.89 1.13 10.34
CA PRO A 105 -9.46 -0.11 9.83
C PRO A 105 -8.51 -0.88 8.92
N PHE A 106 -7.82 -0.20 7.99
CA PHE A 106 -6.84 -0.82 7.11
C PHE A 106 -5.68 -1.48 7.88
N LEU A 107 -5.14 -0.80 8.89
CA LEU A 107 -4.06 -1.36 9.71
C LEU A 107 -4.57 -2.46 10.66
N GLU A 108 -5.83 -2.46 11.05
CA GLU A 108 -6.42 -3.49 11.90
C GLU A 108 -6.58 -4.82 11.16
N ILE A 109 -6.99 -4.78 9.89
CA ILE A 109 -7.18 -5.99 9.08
C ILE A 109 -5.86 -6.60 8.59
N LEU A 110 -4.76 -5.85 8.63
CA LEU A 110 -3.45 -6.34 8.20
C LEU A 110 -2.76 -7.14 9.30
N ASP A 111 -2.31 -8.34 8.94
CA ASP A 111 -1.40 -9.11 9.76
C ASP A 111 -0.16 -8.27 10.15
N PRO A 112 0.35 -8.39 11.39
CA PRO A 112 1.56 -7.67 11.82
C PRO A 112 2.75 -7.85 10.86
N GLU A 113 2.94 -9.05 10.31
CA GLU A 113 3.98 -9.34 9.32
C GLU A 113 3.83 -8.49 8.05
N HIS A 114 2.61 -8.27 7.56
CA HIS A 114 2.35 -7.45 6.37
C HIS A 114 2.48 -5.95 6.65
N ARG A 115 2.06 -5.49 7.83
CA ARG A 115 2.23 -4.07 8.22
C ARG A 115 3.69 -3.65 8.23
N ALA A 116 4.58 -4.54 8.70
CA ALA A 116 6.01 -4.28 8.70
C ALA A 116 6.58 -4.05 7.29
N LEU A 117 5.97 -4.69 6.28
CA LEU A 117 6.36 -4.62 4.87
C LEU A 117 5.86 -3.36 4.14
N ILE A 118 4.98 -2.56 4.75
CA ILE A 118 4.56 -1.28 4.17
C ILE A 118 5.82 -0.44 3.95
N GLY A 119 6.09 0.02 2.73
CA GLY A 119 7.25 0.87 2.45
C GLY A 119 6.93 2.35 2.63
N LYS A 120 5.82 2.78 2.02
CA LYS A 120 5.29 4.14 2.08
C LYS A 120 3.78 4.06 2.28
N LEU A 121 3.26 4.87 3.20
CA LEU A 121 1.83 4.94 3.48
C LEU A 121 1.35 6.37 3.25
N GLN A 122 0.53 6.55 2.25
CA GLN A 122 0.00 7.83 1.84
C GLN A 122 -1.43 7.94 2.32
N VAL A 123 -1.77 9.02 3.00
CA VAL A 123 -3.13 9.21 3.49
C VAL A 123 -3.70 10.49 2.91
N GLY A 124 -4.69 10.34 2.04
CA GLY A 124 -5.42 11.44 1.45
C GLY A 124 -6.29 12.15 2.49
N TRP A 125 -6.46 13.45 2.34
CA TRP A 125 -7.34 14.26 3.17
C TRP A 125 -8.33 15.01 2.26
N GLY A 126 -9.63 14.75 2.42
CA GLY A 126 -10.72 15.26 1.56
C GLY A 126 -11.09 16.73 1.70
N GLY A 127 -10.25 17.54 2.35
CA GLY A 127 -10.45 18.98 2.49
C GLY A 127 -9.24 19.80 2.07
N PRO A 128 -9.40 21.11 1.82
CA PRO A 128 -8.27 21.99 1.60
C PRO A 128 -7.42 22.02 2.87
N LEU A 129 -6.20 21.48 2.80
CA LEU A 129 -5.25 21.59 3.89
C LEU A 129 -4.72 23.02 3.88
N LYS A 130 -5.27 23.86 4.75
CA LYS A 130 -4.65 25.16 5.00
C LYS A 130 -3.37 24.92 5.79
N ARG A 131 -2.26 25.53 5.40
CA ARG A 131 -0.99 25.51 6.18
C ARG A 131 -1.08 26.39 7.42
N THR A 132 -2.11 26.19 8.22
CA THR A 132 -2.25 26.84 9.52
C THR A 132 -1.54 26.01 10.57
N GLU A 133 -0.99 26.65 11.58
CA GLU A 133 -0.39 25.94 12.73
C GLU A 133 -1.38 25.00 13.41
N GLU A 134 -2.67 25.34 13.41
CA GLU A 134 -3.71 24.47 13.93
C GLU A 134 -3.80 23.14 13.16
N HIS A 135 -3.76 23.17 11.82
CA HIS A 135 -3.76 21.94 11.02
C HIS A 135 -2.50 21.11 11.26
N LEU A 136 -1.33 21.74 11.26
CA LEU A 136 -0.07 21.04 11.55
C LEU A 136 -0.09 20.41 12.96
N ARG A 137 -0.62 21.13 13.95
CA ARG A 137 -0.82 20.60 15.32
C ARG A 137 -1.75 19.39 15.33
N ARG A 138 -2.86 19.42 14.58
CA ARG A 138 -3.78 18.27 14.46
C ARG A 138 -3.11 17.06 13.82
N LEU A 139 -2.33 17.25 12.75
CA LEU A 139 -1.57 16.18 12.10
C LEU A 139 -0.50 15.60 13.03
N ARG A 140 0.23 16.44 13.77
CA ARG A 140 1.20 16.00 14.78
C ARG A 140 0.53 15.18 15.88
N ALA A 141 -0.58 15.67 16.43
CA ALA A 141 -1.34 14.96 17.45
C ALA A 141 -1.85 13.60 16.94
N TRP A 142 -2.33 13.55 15.70
CA TRP A 142 -2.78 12.31 15.09
C TRP A 142 -1.62 11.33 14.83
N LYS A 143 -0.48 11.82 14.32
CA LYS A 143 0.73 10.98 14.14
C LYS A 143 1.21 10.42 15.48
N GLY A 144 1.09 11.19 16.57
CA GLY A 144 1.31 10.71 17.93
C GLY A 144 0.38 9.56 18.34
N LYS A 145 -0.92 9.64 18.00
CA LYS A 145 -1.87 8.54 18.22
C LYS A 145 -1.51 7.28 17.42
N ILE A 146 -1.11 7.44 16.15
CA ILE A 146 -0.64 6.32 15.33
C ILE A 146 0.60 5.68 15.95
N ARG A 147 1.58 6.49 16.37
CA ARG A 147 2.80 6.01 17.02
C ARG A 147 2.48 5.22 18.29
N GLN A 148 1.59 5.73 19.15
CA GLN A 148 1.16 5.03 20.36
C GLN A 148 0.49 3.68 20.05
N ARG A 149 -0.31 3.61 18.98
CA ARG A 149 -1.11 2.42 18.66
C ARG A 149 -0.37 1.38 17.82
N TRP A 150 0.42 1.83 16.84
CA TRP A 150 1.00 1.00 15.78
C TRP A 150 2.54 1.02 15.75
N GLY A 151 3.16 1.86 16.59
CA GLY A 151 4.61 2.03 16.69
C GLY A 151 5.19 3.01 15.67
N ASP A 152 6.45 3.39 15.92
CA ASP A 152 7.22 4.32 15.08
C ASP A 152 7.33 3.84 13.63
N GLN A 153 7.55 2.54 13.45
CA GLN A 153 7.70 1.90 12.15
C GLN A 153 6.56 2.14 11.16
N ILE A 154 5.33 2.42 11.64
CA ILE A 154 4.20 2.80 10.79
C ILE A 154 4.07 4.31 10.73
N ALA A 155 4.15 4.99 11.88
CA ALA A 155 4.00 6.44 11.94
C ALA A 155 4.97 7.15 10.99
N ASP A 156 6.23 6.72 10.93
CA ASP A 156 7.28 7.38 10.14
C ASP A 156 7.13 7.14 8.64
N LYS A 157 6.35 6.13 8.23
CA LYS A 157 6.04 5.85 6.83
C LYS A 157 4.86 6.68 6.31
N ILE A 158 4.11 7.34 7.20
CA ILE A 158 2.93 8.11 6.84
C ILE A 158 3.32 9.44 6.18
N VAL A 159 2.76 9.67 5.00
CA VAL A 159 2.81 10.93 4.29
C VAL A 159 1.37 11.42 4.10
N PHE A 160 1.05 12.57 4.68
CA PHE A 160 -0.25 13.19 4.49
C PHE A 160 -0.28 13.92 3.16
N ASN A 161 -1.34 13.66 2.40
CA ASN A 161 -1.56 14.26 1.10
C ASN A 161 -2.87 15.04 1.13
N THR A 162 -2.85 16.21 0.51
CA THR A 162 -3.98 17.13 0.50
C THR A 162 -4.71 17.00 -0.81
N LEU A 163 -6.02 16.73 -0.77
CA LEU A 163 -6.84 16.71 -1.96
C LEU A 163 -7.26 18.16 -2.28
N GLY A 164 -6.40 18.89 -2.97
CA GLY A 164 -6.63 20.27 -3.38
C GLY A 164 -5.62 20.71 -4.43
N HIS A 165 -6.10 21.44 -5.44
CA HIS A 165 -5.35 21.89 -6.60
C HIS A 165 -3.95 22.44 -6.22
N GLU A 166 -2.93 21.86 -6.88
CA GLU A 166 -1.57 22.37 -7.07
C GLU A 166 -0.47 22.25 -6.00
N VAL A 167 -0.66 21.75 -4.78
CA VAL A 167 0.54 21.58 -3.93
C VAL A 167 0.58 20.34 -3.04
N TRP A 168 1.53 19.46 -3.38
CA TRP A 168 1.93 18.32 -2.56
C TRP A 168 3.05 18.74 -1.62
N PHE A 169 2.84 18.52 -0.34
CA PHE A 169 3.89 18.65 0.67
C PHE A 169 4.09 17.30 1.33
N SER A 170 5.18 16.63 0.99
CA SER A 170 5.66 15.52 1.80
C SER A 170 6.23 16.13 3.08
N ILE A 171 5.47 16.15 4.18
CA ILE A 171 6.00 16.53 5.49
C ILE A 171 6.89 15.38 6.01
N ARG A 172 8.01 15.13 5.34
CA ARG A 172 8.96 14.06 5.67
C ARG A 172 10.09 14.55 6.58
N HIS A 173 10.38 15.86 6.65
CA HIS A 173 11.59 16.34 7.33
C HIS A 173 11.48 17.57 8.23
N ASP A 174 10.36 18.31 8.26
CA ASP A 174 10.30 19.54 9.06
C ASP A 174 9.95 19.32 10.56
N TYR A 175 10.10 18.10 11.08
CA TYR A 175 9.69 17.75 12.45
C TYR A 175 10.84 17.53 13.44
N GLU A 176 12.10 17.59 13.00
CA GLU A 176 13.27 17.33 13.86
C GLU A 176 14.10 18.60 14.19
N THR A 177 13.66 19.77 13.75
CA THR A 177 14.32 21.05 14.09
C THR A 177 13.34 22.03 14.73
N ASN A 178 13.02 21.79 16.00
CA ASN A 178 12.71 22.80 17.03
C ASN A 178 12.49 22.13 18.39
#